data_AF-A0A3D4VV02-F1
#
_entry.id   AF-A0A3D4VV02-F1
#
_cell.length_a   1.000
_cell.length_b   1.000
_cell.length_c   1.000
_cell.angle_alpha   90.00
_cell.angle_beta   90.00
_cell.angle_gamma   90.00
#
_symmetry.space_group_name_H-M   'P 1'
#
loop_
_entity.id
_entity.type
_entity.pdbx_description
1 polymer ?
#
loop_
_entity_poly.entity_id
_entity_poly.type
_entity_poly.pdbx_seq_one_letter_code
_entity_poly.pdbx_strand_id
1 'polypeptide(L)'
;MFRIENDKVFYKSDDMIFEIHFGNTQIVEPSGENNYCIKSFVISADGGSGSYEVDKSVKTYTFNGTEYAVTDGCFTVEKVPEETHQYCPTEGELMMMETQAEMYEEQQSNNLTIMETMAEVYETILGGE
;
A
#
# COMPACT_ATOMS: atom_id res chain seq x y z
N MET A 1 16.96 32.13 1.96
CA MET A 1 17.83 31.80 3.11
C MET A 1 17.16 30.74 3.96
N PHE A 2 17.94 29.74 4.37
CA PHE A 2 17.47 28.69 5.28
C PHE A 2 17.74 29.04 6.74
N ARG A 3 16.84 28.59 7.62
CA ARG A 3 16.93 28.75 9.07
C ARG A 3 16.46 27.48 9.76
N ILE A 4 17.07 27.15 10.90
CA ILE A 4 16.67 26.01 11.73
C ILE A 4 16.07 26.53 13.04
N GLU A 5 14.90 26.04 13.40
CA GLU A 5 14.23 26.36 14.66
C GLU A 5 13.46 25.13 15.16
N ASN A 6 13.75 24.66 16.38
CA ASN A 6 13.08 23.52 17.01
C ASN A 6 12.95 22.28 16.10
N ASP A 7 14.09 21.79 15.58
CA ASP A 7 14.17 20.65 14.65
C ASP A 7 13.41 20.80 13.33
N LYS A 8 13.05 22.03 12.97
CA LYS A 8 12.42 22.36 11.69
C LYS A 8 13.31 23.26 10.86
N VAL A 9 13.29 23.01 9.57
CA VAL A 9 13.93 23.79 8.53
C VAL A 9 12.89 24.72 7.95
N PHE A 10 13.23 26.00 7.92
CA PHE A 10 12.44 27.05 7.34
C PHE A 10 13.20 27.73 6.21
N TYR A 11 12.45 28.22 5.21
CA TYR A 11 13.01 28.94 4.09
C TYR A 11 12.29 30.27 3.88
N LYS A 12 13.07 31.34 3.68
CA LYS A 12 12.57 32.66 3.31
C LYS A 12 13.43 33.29 2.24
N SER A 13 12.83 33.66 1.11
CA SER A 13 13.45 34.53 0.09
C SER A 13 13.10 36.00 0.34
N ASP A 14 13.85 36.93 -0.25
CA ASP A 14 13.59 38.37 -0.14
C ASP A 14 12.23 38.77 -0.74
N ASP A 15 11.79 38.06 -1.78
CA ASP A 15 10.51 38.28 -2.45
C ASP A 15 9.32 37.63 -1.71
N MET A 16 9.57 36.87 -0.63
CA MET A 16 8.53 36.16 0.10
C MET A 16 7.97 37.00 1.26
N ILE A 17 6.64 37.15 1.28
CA ILE A 17 5.92 37.82 2.38
C ILE A 17 5.99 37.00 3.67
N PHE A 18 5.91 35.67 3.55
CA PHE A 18 5.93 34.73 4.67
C PHE A 18 7.07 33.72 4.50
N GLU A 19 7.64 33.29 5.62
CA GLU A 19 8.55 32.14 5.66
C GLU A 19 7.74 30.85 5.48
N ILE A 20 8.33 29.86 4.80
CA ILE A 20 7.72 28.55 4.60
C ILE A 20 8.42 27.50 5.46
N HIS A 21 7.64 26.58 6.01
CA HIS A 21 8.17 25.37 6.61
C HIS A 21 8.61 24.43 5.49
N PHE A 22 9.91 24.17 5.41
CA PHE A 22 10.53 23.35 4.36
C PHE A 22 10.56 21.86 4.74
N GLY A 23 10.80 21.55 6.02
CA GLY A 23 10.84 20.18 6.52
C GLY A 23 11.46 20.08 7.92
N ASN A 24 11.83 18.87 8.32
CA ASN A 24 12.52 18.63 9.58
C ASN A 24 14.04 18.70 9.38
N THR A 25 14.80 18.94 10.46
CA THR A 25 16.27 18.89 10.43
C THR A 25 16.82 17.52 10.07
N GLN A 26 16.07 16.47 10.36
CA GLN A 26 16.41 15.10 10.05
C GLN A 26 15.26 14.40 9.32
N ILE A 27 15.63 13.67 8.28
CA ILE A 27 14.72 12.81 7.51
C ILE A 27 15.30 11.41 7.39
N VAL A 28 14.43 10.45 7.10
CA VAL A 28 14.83 9.08 6.78
C VAL A 28 14.31 8.75 5.40
N GLU A 29 15.21 8.34 4.52
CA GLU A 29 14.89 7.99 3.15
C GLU A 29 15.24 6.52 2.86
N PRO A 30 14.41 5.81 2.07
CA PRO A 30 14.74 4.47 1.63
C PRO A 30 15.97 4.49 0.72
N SER A 31 16.92 3.60 0.98
CA SER A 31 18.14 3.40 0.17
C SER A 31 18.21 2.00 -0.46
N GLY A 32 17.20 1.16 -0.21
CA GLY A 32 17.06 -0.18 -0.78
C GLY A 32 15.75 -0.84 -0.32
N GLU A 33 15.58 -2.14 -0.58
CA GLU A 33 14.33 -2.88 -0.30
C GLU A 33 13.93 -2.82 1.18
N ASN A 34 14.91 -2.83 2.09
CA ASN A 34 14.72 -2.78 3.55
C ASN A 34 15.74 -1.87 4.25
N ASN A 35 16.44 -1.04 3.47
CA ASN A 35 17.51 -0.19 3.98
C ASN A 35 17.06 1.25 3.96
N TYR A 36 17.40 1.97 5.01
CA TYR A 36 17.03 3.36 5.22
C TYR A 36 18.25 4.15 5.61
N CYS A 37 18.42 5.34 5.06
CA CYS A 37 19.49 6.25 5.43
C CYS A 37 18.91 7.49 6.09
N ILE A 38 19.54 7.86 7.19
CA ILE A 38 19.22 9.04 7.98
C ILE A 38 20.00 10.19 7.37
N LYS A 39 19.29 11.27 7.02
CA LYS A 39 19.90 12.47 6.46
C LYS A 39 19.58 13.67 7.34
N SER A 40 20.59 14.48 7.58
CA SER A 40 20.47 15.75 8.31
C SER A 40 20.61 16.91 7.34
N PHE A 41 19.86 17.97 7.58
CA PHE A 41 19.87 19.17 6.74
C PHE A 41 21.11 20.00 7.04
N VAL A 42 21.92 20.25 6.01
CA VAL A 42 23.13 21.06 6.08
C VAL A 42 22.87 22.37 5.31
N ILE A 43 23.04 23.49 6.00
CA ILE A 43 22.95 24.82 5.40
C ILE A 43 24.34 25.22 4.89
N SER A 44 24.41 25.71 3.66
CA SER A 44 25.67 26.21 3.08
C SER A 44 26.20 27.45 3.83
N ALA A 45 27.50 27.71 3.73
CA ALA A 45 28.13 28.82 4.45
C ALA A 45 27.54 30.21 4.13
N ASP A 46 26.95 30.38 2.94
CA ASP A 46 26.27 31.61 2.51
C ASP A 46 24.79 31.69 2.98
N GLY A 47 24.27 30.63 3.62
CA GLY A 47 22.88 30.53 4.08
C GLY A 47 21.83 30.47 2.96
N GLY A 48 22.26 30.60 1.70
CA GLY A 48 21.39 30.70 0.53
C GLY A 48 20.87 29.34 0.07
N SER A 49 21.68 28.29 0.26
CA SER A 49 21.34 26.93 -0.12
C SER A 49 21.38 25.98 1.06
N GLY A 50 20.80 24.80 0.89
CA GLY A 50 20.85 23.74 1.87
C GLY A 50 20.44 22.43 1.25
N SER A 51 20.97 21.34 1.79
CA SER A 51 20.75 19.99 1.28
C SER A 51 20.73 18.98 2.42
N TYR A 52 20.04 17.87 2.19
CA TYR A 52 20.05 16.73 3.09
C TYR A 52 21.25 15.83 2.77
N GLU A 53 22.11 15.63 3.76
CA GLU A 53 23.31 14.79 3.67
C GLU A 53 23.22 13.64 4.67
N VAL A 54 23.81 12.49 4.33
CA VAL A 54 23.77 11.30 5.21
C VAL A 54 24.47 11.61 6.53
N ASP A 55 23.75 11.41 7.62
CA ASP A 55 24.24 11.68 8.97
C ASP A 55 24.90 10.45 9.57
N LYS A 56 26.23 10.43 9.55
CA LYS A 56 27.06 9.34 10.09
C LYS A 56 27.26 9.41 11.61
N SER A 57 26.79 10.48 12.25
CA SER A 57 26.93 10.66 13.70
C SER A 57 25.92 9.83 14.49
N VAL A 58 24.76 9.53 13.88
CA VAL A 58 23.68 8.76 14.50
C VAL A 58 24.11 7.30 14.69
N LYS A 59 23.93 6.78 15.91
CA LYS A 59 24.27 5.40 16.29
C LYS A 59 23.06 4.49 16.45
N THR A 60 21.93 5.03 16.86
CA THR A 60 20.67 4.31 17.00
C THR A 60 19.54 5.18 16.45
N TYR A 61 18.50 4.54 15.92
CA TYR A 61 17.33 5.25 15.40
C TYR A 61 16.05 4.44 15.65
N THR A 62 15.00 5.12 16.12
CA THR A 62 13.71 4.48 16.40
C THR A 62 12.79 4.61 15.19
N PHE A 63 12.44 3.47 14.59
CA PHE A 63 11.53 3.38 13.45
C PHE A 63 10.36 2.46 13.80
N ASN A 64 9.12 2.97 13.69
CA ASN A 64 7.90 2.25 14.07
C ASN A 64 7.91 1.66 15.49
N GLY A 65 8.53 2.35 16.45
CA GLY A 65 8.60 1.92 17.85
C GLY A 65 9.71 0.90 18.16
N THR A 66 10.45 0.45 17.13
CA THR A 66 11.60 -0.44 17.28
C THR A 66 12.89 0.36 17.11
N GLU A 67 13.86 0.14 17.99
CA GLU A 67 15.19 0.75 17.89
C GLU A 67 16.10 -0.08 16.99
N TYR A 68 16.73 0.57 16.01
CA TYR A 68 17.68 -0.05 15.08
C TYR A 68 19.08 0.52 15.28
N ALA A 69 20.09 -0.35 15.16
CA ALA A 69 21.48 0.06 15.12
C ALA A 69 21.79 0.71 13.75
N VAL A 70 22.42 1.87 13.79
CA VAL A 70 22.78 2.66 12.60
C VAL A 70 24.27 2.48 12.30
N THR A 71 24.58 2.10 11.07
CA THR A 71 25.95 1.95 10.55
C THR A 71 26.12 2.85 9.34
N ASP A 72 27.13 3.72 9.35
CA ASP A 72 27.40 4.70 8.30
C ASP A 72 26.20 5.59 7.91
N GLY A 73 25.34 5.89 8.90
CA GLY A 73 24.13 6.69 8.71
C GLY A 73 22.95 5.94 8.12
N CYS A 74 23.03 4.62 7.97
CA CYS A 74 21.94 3.79 7.47
C CYS A 74 21.63 2.62 8.41
N PHE A 75 20.38 2.13 8.37
CA PHE A 75 19.92 0.98 9.13
C PHE A 75 19.03 0.09 8.27
N THR A 76 18.91 -1.18 8.67
CA THR A 76 18.12 -2.19 7.96
C THR A 76 16.95 -2.59 8.84
N VAL A 77 15.74 -2.51 8.28
CA VAL A 77 14.52 -3.01 8.92
C VAL A 77 14.35 -4.47 8.54
N GLU A 78 14.36 -5.38 9.51
CA GLU A 78 14.05 -6.77 9.21
C GLU A 78 12.60 -6.89 8.74
N LYS A 79 12.37 -7.47 7.56
CA LYS A 79 11.03 -7.88 7.16
C LYS A 79 10.55 -8.88 8.21
N VAL A 80 9.48 -8.53 8.92
CA VAL A 80 8.66 -9.55 9.59
C VAL A 80 8.29 -10.55 8.50
N PRO A 81 8.64 -11.83 8.63
CA PRO A 81 8.28 -12.81 7.61
C PRO A 81 6.77 -12.73 7.42
N GLU A 82 6.34 -12.39 6.20
CA GLU A 82 4.95 -12.49 5.84
C GLU A 82 4.57 -13.95 6.01
N GLU A 83 3.83 -14.29 7.08
CA GLU A 83 3.12 -15.55 7.12
C GLU A 83 2.11 -15.49 5.97
N THR A 84 2.49 -16.05 4.83
CA THR A 84 1.59 -16.34 3.73
C THR A 84 0.56 -17.34 4.25
N HIS A 85 -0.48 -16.85 4.91
CA HIS A 85 -1.68 -17.61 5.20
C HIS A 85 -2.32 -17.88 3.86
N GLN A 86 -1.90 -18.97 3.22
CA GLN A 86 -2.57 -19.47 2.05
C GLN A 86 -3.97 -19.89 2.51
N TYR A 87 -4.98 -19.15 2.04
CA TYR A 87 -6.37 -19.44 2.37
C TYR A 87 -6.71 -20.87 1.92
N CYS A 88 -7.09 -21.71 2.88
CA CYS A 88 -7.60 -23.05 2.64
C CYS A 88 -9.09 -23.04 3.03
N PRO A 89 -10.01 -23.18 2.06
CA PRO A 89 -11.44 -23.24 2.36
C PRO A 89 -11.74 -24.33 3.39
N THR A 90 -12.62 -24.04 4.32
CA THR A 90 -13.11 -25.02 5.28
C THR A 90 -14.01 -26.06 4.60
N GLU A 91 -14.16 -27.23 5.22
CA GLU A 91 -15.07 -28.28 4.73
C GLU A 91 -16.51 -27.77 4.57
N GLY A 92 -16.97 -26.89 5.46
CA GLY A 92 -18.29 -26.25 5.36
C GLY A 92 -18.42 -25.32 4.15
N GLU A 93 -17.37 -24.59 3.80
CA GLU A 93 -17.34 -23.72 2.61
C GLU A 93 -17.33 -24.53 1.32
N LEU A 94 -16.62 -25.66 1.30
CA LEU A 94 -16.66 -26.58 0.16
C LEU A 94 -18.06 -27.18 -0.03
N MET A 95 -18.71 -27.63 1.04
CA MET A 95 -20.06 -28.19 0.98
C MET A 95 -21.11 -27.16 0.52
N MET A 96 -20.97 -25.90 0.94
CA MET A 96 -21.83 -24.82 0.44
C MET A 96 -21.62 -24.57 -1.06
N MET A 97 -20.38 -24.62 -1.53
CA MET A 97 -20.04 -24.43 -2.94
C MET A 97 -20.62 -25.56 -3.81
N GLU A 98 -20.53 -26.81 -3.35
CA GLU A 98 -21.13 -27.97 -4.02
C GLU A 98 -22.65 -27.83 -4.10
N THR A 99 -23.30 -27.53 -2.97
CA THR A 99 -24.76 -27.33 -2.92
C THR A 99 -25.21 -26.20 -3.84
N GLN A 100 -24.45 -25.11 -3.90
CA GLN A 100 -24.75 -23.99 -4.78
C GLN A 100 -24.60 -24.38 -6.25
N ALA A 101 -23.57 -25.15 -6.61
CA ALA A 101 -23.37 -25.63 -7.97
C ALA A 101 -24.52 -26.55 -8.42
N GLU A 102 -24.95 -27.48 -7.57
CA GLU A 102 -26.09 -28.37 -7.84
C GLU A 102 -27.39 -27.57 -8.10
N MET A 103 -27.68 -26.56 -7.27
CA MET A 103 -28.85 -25.70 -7.47
C MET A 103 -28.79 -24.94 -8.81
N TYR A 104 -27.61 -24.48 -9.23
CA TYR A 104 -27.44 -23.80 -10.52
C TYR A 104 -27.66 -24.75 -11.70
N GLU A 105 -27.19 -25.98 -11.63
CA GLU A 105 -27.41 -27.00 -12.65
C GLU A 105 -28.90 -27.37 -12.76
N GLU A 106 -29.57 -27.57 -11.63
CA GLU A 106 -31.01 -27.83 -11.60
C GLU A 106 -31.81 -26.65 -12.17
N GLN A 107 -31.44 -25.42 -11.81
CA GLN A 107 -32.07 -24.22 -12.37
C GLN A 107 -31.89 -24.12 -13.89
N GLN A 108 -30.71 -24.44 -14.43
CA GLN A 108 -30.47 -24.44 -15.87
C GLN A 108 -31.30 -25.52 -16.57
N SER A 109 -31.35 -26.74 -16.02
CA SER A 109 -32.16 -27.82 -16.56
C SER A 109 -33.64 -27.44 -16.58
N ASN A 110 -34.17 -26.87 -15.49
CA ASN A 110 -35.55 -26.42 -15.41
C ASN A 110 -35.87 -25.32 -16.43
N ASN A 111 -34.97 -24.33 -16.60
CA ASN A 111 -35.15 -23.28 -17.60
C ASN A 111 -35.19 -23.84 -19.03
N LEU A 112 -34.35 -24.84 -19.34
CA LEU A 112 -34.35 -25.51 -20.63
C LEU A 112 -35.68 -26.23 -20.89
N THR A 113 -36.16 -27.03 -19.93
CA THR A 113 -37.44 -27.73 -20.05
C THR A 113 -38.63 -26.77 -20.21
N ILE A 114 -38.61 -25.62 -19.52
CA ILE A 114 -39.63 -24.57 -19.71
C ILE A 114 -39.59 -24.03 -21.14
N MET A 115 -38.40 -23.76 -21.69
CA MET A 115 -38.26 -23.29 -23.06
C MET A 115 -38.76 -24.33 -24.09
N GLU A 116 -38.42 -25.60 -23.92
CA GLU A 116 -38.86 -26.70 -24.77
C GLU A 116 -40.40 -26.85 -24.74
N THR A 117 -41.00 -26.87 -23.55
CA THR A 117 -42.46 -26.96 -23.41
C THR A 117 -43.18 -25.74 -23.97
N MET A 118 -42.63 -24.52 -23.83
CA MET A 118 -43.17 -23.33 -24.49
C MET A 118 -43.12 -23.47 -26.02
N ALA A 119 -42.03 -23.99 -26.57
CA ALA A 119 -41.90 -24.22 -28.01
C ALA A 119 -42.93 -25.25 -28.52
N GLU A 120 -43.11 -26.38 -27.84
CA GLU A 120 -44.13 -27.39 -28.17
C GLU A 120 -45.56 -26.82 -28.13
N VAL A 121 -45.87 -25.99 -27.14
CA VAL A 121 -47.18 -25.30 -27.04
C VAL A 121 -47.37 -24.34 -28.21
N TYR A 122 -46.36 -23.56 -28.59
CA TYR A 122 -46.44 -22.67 -29.75
C TYR A 122 -46.61 -23.44 -31.07
N GLU A 123 -45.89 -24.55 -31.26
CA GLU A 123 -46.08 -25.42 -32.43
C GLU A 123 -47.48 -26.02 -32.48
N THR A 124 -48.04 -26.41 -31.33
CA THR A 124 -49.41 -26.95 -31.26
C THR A 124 -50.47 -25.90 -31.58
N ILE A 125 -50.26 -24.64 -31.16
CA ILE A 125 -51.20 -23.53 -31.40
C ILE A 125 -51.07 -22.96 -32.82
N LEU A 126 -49.86 -22.91 -33.39
CA LEU A 126 -49.57 -22.31 -34.70
C LEU A 126 -49.53 -23.33 -35.85
N GLY A 127 -49.32 -24.61 -35.56
CA GLY A 127 -49.23 -25.70 -36.53
C GLY A 127 -50.47 -26.61 -36.60
N GLY A 128 -51.52 -26.32 -35.83
CA GLY A 128 -52.82 -26.98 -35.98
C GLY A 128 -53.60 -26.43 -37.16
N GLU A 129 -53.86 -27.29 -38.16
CA GLU A 129 -54.96 -27.11 -39.14
C GLU A 129 -56.33 -27.00 -38.46
#